data_AF-V5C3K1-F1
#
_entry.id   AF-V5C3K1-F1
#
_cell.length_a   1.000
_cell.length_b   1.000
_cell.length_c   1.000
_cell.angle_alpha   90.00
_cell.angle_beta   90.00
_cell.angle_gamma   90.00
#
_symmetry.space_group_name_H-M   'P 1'
#
loop_
_entity.id
_entity.type
_entity.pdbx_description
1 polymer ?
#
loop_
_entity_poly.entity_id
_entity_poly.type
_entity_poly.pdbx_seq_one_letter_code
_entity_poly.pdbx_strand_id
1 'polypeptide(L)'
;MVLQINDPGHDTGLPPPFNKDGRFGRAQSPDPRFSVDDENPTIHAATGYPMCVPRTNPAVADDPLCPQKNRPKANLGCRNFSQAGVAPPVSGELGLPTGTYCTQFVMRAVPGTTAKPPFFAPDPKAGATDLVYNIAQPTDPDARQQAPLEVGDYISFSGTLLSNGIISTHTIEANVGIYTQPGIQPSYLAIGEFGVGTADPLATSINGVPQETQDRIFLEAETTDVKVPVDIYMVDVGPDGIEHNRWATMFEMTGECDPSATLAVSCMGVDGGITTQNTGPQPQRARIRATKSITGILSQPSRNIRVAARSLCKPTHADLDVNTGHSASLDACLSAAPLAANGLMVGQYSAPVFEYIFPEGVRPGDLVVPNDFWHLPFLRFGDADVGPLTPTPW
;
A
#
# COMPACT_ATOMS: atom_id res chain seq x y z
N MET A 1 0.39 29.57 -1.58
CA MET A 1 1.33 28.47 -1.27
C MET A 1 1.57 27.71 -2.56
N VAL A 2 2.82 27.34 -2.85
CA VAL A 2 3.18 26.62 -4.09
C VAL A 2 3.79 25.28 -3.69
N LEU A 3 3.22 24.20 -4.21
CA LEU A 3 3.69 22.84 -4.02
C LEU A 3 4.46 22.41 -5.28
N GLN A 4 5.58 21.75 -5.09
CA GLN A 4 6.41 21.24 -6.17
C GLN A 4 6.82 19.80 -5.82
N ILE A 5 6.42 18.85 -6.67
CA ILE A 5 6.78 17.43 -6.46
C ILE A 5 8.29 17.28 -6.62
N ASN A 6 8.92 16.69 -5.61
CA ASN A 6 10.34 16.36 -5.57
C ASN A 6 10.58 15.02 -6.28
N ASP A 7 10.40 15.05 -7.60
CA ASP A 7 10.37 13.86 -8.45
C ASP A 7 11.69 13.75 -9.23
N PRO A 8 12.65 12.91 -8.80
CA PRO A 8 13.97 12.88 -9.40
C PRO A 8 13.90 12.52 -10.89
N GLY A 9 14.87 13.04 -11.64
CA GLY A 9 15.06 12.63 -13.04
C GLY A 9 15.77 11.28 -13.12
N HIS A 10 16.03 10.84 -14.35
CA HIS A 10 16.75 9.61 -14.67
C HIS A 10 18.07 9.49 -13.88
N ASP A 11 18.09 8.64 -12.86
CA ASP A 11 19.32 8.24 -12.16
C ASP A 11 20.05 7.12 -12.89
N THR A 12 21.08 7.49 -13.66
CA THR A 12 21.95 6.55 -14.39
C THR A 12 22.67 5.51 -13.51
N GLY A 13 22.66 5.68 -12.18
CA GLY A 13 23.23 4.73 -11.22
C GLY A 13 22.32 3.56 -10.88
N LEU A 14 21.01 3.64 -11.16
CA LEU A 14 20.05 2.57 -10.87
C LEU A 14 19.71 1.75 -12.12
N PRO A 15 19.60 0.41 -12.01
CA PRO A 15 19.16 -0.41 -13.13
C PRO A 15 17.70 -0.11 -13.47
N PRO A 16 17.29 -0.19 -14.76
CA PRO A 16 15.88 -0.23 -15.10
C PRO A 16 15.19 -1.37 -14.32
N PRO A 17 14.01 -1.14 -13.73
CA PRO A 17 13.08 -0.05 -14.03
C PRO A 17 13.26 1.22 -13.20
N PHE A 18 14.21 1.32 -12.28
CA PHE A 18 14.30 2.38 -11.26
C PHE A 18 14.91 3.70 -11.75
N ASN A 19 15.28 3.74 -13.03
CA ASN A 19 15.89 4.89 -13.66
C ASN A 19 14.87 5.68 -14.51
N LYS A 20 14.11 6.59 -13.88
CA LYS A 20 12.92 7.21 -14.50
C LYS A 20 12.95 8.75 -14.54
N ASP A 21 12.48 9.33 -15.65
CA ASP A 21 12.35 10.77 -15.85
C ASP A 21 11.07 11.33 -15.22
N GLY A 22 11.06 11.56 -13.91
CA GLY A 22 9.93 12.18 -13.21
C GLY A 22 8.67 11.32 -13.26
N ARG A 23 8.44 10.48 -12.24
CA ARG A 23 7.38 9.48 -12.22
C ARG A 23 5.97 10.05 -12.08
N PHE A 24 5.79 11.01 -11.21
CA PHE A 24 4.50 11.60 -10.85
C PHE A 24 4.31 13.00 -11.41
N GLY A 25 5.34 13.57 -12.03
CA GLY A 25 5.24 14.82 -12.75
C GLY A 25 6.52 15.17 -13.49
N ARG A 26 6.81 16.47 -13.57
CA ARG A 26 8.03 16.94 -14.22
C ARG A 26 9.25 16.61 -13.35
N ALA A 27 10.25 15.97 -13.96
CA ALA A 27 11.51 15.65 -13.32
C ALA A 27 12.20 16.89 -12.75
N GLN A 28 12.45 16.87 -11.44
CA GLN A 28 13.15 17.88 -10.66
C GLN A 28 13.43 17.33 -9.26
N SER A 29 14.64 17.57 -8.74
CA SER A 29 14.94 17.24 -7.35
C SER A 29 15.59 18.43 -6.63
N PRO A 30 14.78 19.31 -6.00
CA PRO A 30 15.33 20.37 -5.16
C PRO A 30 16.17 19.84 -3.99
N ASP A 31 15.84 18.66 -3.45
CA ASP A 31 16.63 17.95 -2.44
C ASP A 31 16.51 16.42 -2.65
N PRO A 32 17.56 15.74 -3.15
CA PRO A 32 17.52 14.29 -3.40
C PRO A 32 17.23 13.42 -2.18
N ARG A 33 17.43 13.93 -0.96
CA ARG A 33 17.21 13.15 0.27
C ARG A 33 15.74 13.02 0.65
N PHE A 34 14.90 13.89 0.10
CA PHE A 34 13.46 13.94 0.35
C PHE A 34 12.69 13.79 -0.96
N SER A 35 13.23 13.01 -1.90
CA SER A 35 12.51 12.68 -3.13
C SER A 35 11.26 11.87 -2.81
N VAL A 36 10.31 11.88 -3.74
CA VAL A 36 9.26 10.86 -3.78
C VAL A 36 9.90 9.46 -3.75
N ASP A 37 9.26 8.52 -3.07
CA ASP A 37 9.55 7.11 -3.27
C ASP A 37 8.94 6.73 -4.62
N ASP A 38 9.80 6.23 -5.50
CA ASP A 38 9.47 5.94 -6.88
C ASP A 38 9.19 4.44 -7.09
N GLU A 39 9.39 3.57 -6.11
CA GLU A 39 8.96 2.18 -6.17
C GLU A 39 7.47 2.06 -5.83
N ASN A 40 6.97 2.99 -5.01
CA ASN A 40 5.61 3.00 -4.49
C ASN A 40 4.80 4.23 -4.95
N PRO A 41 3.46 4.14 -5.04
CA PRO A 41 2.60 5.28 -5.37
C PRO A 41 2.49 6.28 -4.20
N THR A 42 3.52 7.11 -3.97
CA THR A 42 3.51 8.16 -2.92
C THR A 42 2.73 9.42 -3.29
N ILE A 43 2.44 9.59 -4.57
CA ILE A 43 1.46 10.56 -5.08
C ILE A 43 0.24 9.75 -5.50
N HIS A 44 -0.80 9.74 -4.67
CA HIS A 44 -1.92 8.82 -4.85
C HIS A 44 -3.27 9.41 -4.39
N ALA A 45 -4.34 8.73 -4.76
CA ALA A 45 -5.69 8.96 -4.25
C ALA A 45 -5.89 8.22 -2.92
N ALA A 46 -6.91 8.55 -2.12
CA ALA A 46 -7.27 7.90 -0.84
C ALA A 46 -7.73 6.43 -0.95
N THR A 47 -7.49 5.81 -2.10
CA THR A 47 -7.64 4.38 -2.38
C THR A 47 -6.29 3.70 -2.66
N GLY A 48 -5.19 4.46 -2.66
CA GLY A 48 -3.87 4.05 -3.13
C GLY A 48 -3.67 4.12 -4.65
N TYR A 49 -4.65 4.62 -5.43
CA TYR A 49 -4.49 4.72 -6.88
C TYR A 49 -3.43 5.78 -7.26
N PRO A 50 -2.46 5.49 -8.15
CA PRO A 50 -1.39 6.42 -8.47
C PRO A 50 -1.89 7.66 -9.23
N MET A 51 -1.56 8.82 -8.70
CA MET A 51 -1.93 10.13 -9.21
C MET A 51 -0.70 10.85 -9.79
N CYS A 52 -0.92 11.90 -10.57
CA CYS A 52 0.16 12.64 -11.21
C CYS A 52 -0.19 14.11 -11.45
N VAL A 53 0.83 14.91 -11.72
CA VAL A 53 0.69 16.27 -12.27
C VAL A 53 1.16 16.22 -13.72
N PRO A 54 0.32 16.61 -14.71
CA PRO A 54 0.72 16.62 -16.11
C PRO A 54 2.02 17.39 -16.35
N ARG A 55 2.94 16.79 -17.13
CA ARG A 55 4.23 17.41 -17.47
C ARG A 55 4.12 18.51 -18.51
N THR A 56 3.04 18.48 -19.28
CA THR A 56 2.67 19.48 -20.28
C THR A 56 1.34 20.12 -19.90
N ASN A 57 1.06 21.31 -20.44
CA ASN A 57 -0.22 21.95 -20.23
C ASN A 57 -1.35 21.10 -20.87
N PRO A 58 -2.27 20.52 -20.07
CA PRO A 58 -3.30 19.61 -20.59
C PRO A 58 -4.31 20.32 -21.50
N ALA A 59 -4.40 21.65 -21.47
CA ALA A 59 -5.22 22.43 -22.40
C ALA A 59 -4.60 22.51 -23.82
N VAL A 60 -3.30 22.20 -23.96
CA VAL A 60 -2.57 22.25 -25.24
C VAL A 60 -2.33 20.84 -25.78
N ALA A 61 -1.86 19.93 -24.93
CA ALA A 61 -1.58 18.55 -25.29
C ALA A 61 -1.72 17.64 -24.06
N ASP A 62 -2.33 16.48 -24.25
CA ASP A 62 -2.47 15.45 -23.21
C ASP A 62 -1.11 14.81 -22.90
N ASP A 63 -0.87 14.48 -21.63
CA ASP A 63 0.34 13.79 -21.19
C ASP A 63 0.13 12.27 -21.29
N PRO A 64 0.86 11.53 -22.15
CA PRO A 64 0.65 10.09 -22.33
C PRO A 64 0.82 9.24 -21.06
N LEU A 65 1.61 9.73 -20.09
CA LEU A 65 1.87 9.06 -18.82
C LEU A 65 0.94 9.56 -17.70
N CYS A 66 0.31 10.72 -17.89
CA CYS A 66 -0.65 11.33 -16.98
C CYS A 66 -1.92 11.81 -17.73
N PRO A 67 -2.66 10.90 -18.40
CA PRO A 67 -3.65 11.30 -19.39
C PRO A 67 -4.94 11.81 -18.76
N GLN A 68 -5.51 12.85 -19.34
CA GLN A 68 -6.74 13.49 -18.86
C GLN A 68 -7.94 12.54 -18.81
N LYS A 69 -7.99 11.52 -19.67
CA LYS A 69 -9.06 10.52 -19.68
C LYS A 69 -9.15 9.73 -18.36
N ASN A 70 -8.05 9.64 -17.60
CA ASN A 70 -8.02 8.94 -16.32
C ASN A 70 -8.70 9.74 -15.19
N ARG A 71 -9.18 10.96 -15.47
CA ARG A 71 -10.13 11.71 -14.65
C ARG A 71 -11.43 11.93 -15.45
N PRO A 72 -12.42 11.02 -15.34
CA PRO A 72 -13.68 11.15 -16.05
C PRO A 72 -14.43 12.43 -15.67
N LYS A 73 -15.11 13.02 -16.65
CA LYS A 73 -16.00 14.16 -16.38
C LYS A 73 -17.31 13.68 -15.76
N ALA A 74 -17.74 14.34 -14.70
CA ALA A 74 -18.95 14.04 -13.97
C ALA A 74 -20.22 14.02 -14.84
N ASN A 75 -20.29 14.92 -15.82
CA ASN A 75 -21.41 15.04 -16.74
C ASN A 75 -21.55 13.88 -17.73
N LEU A 76 -20.51 13.05 -17.89
CA LEU A 76 -20.54 11.83 -18.70
C LEU A 76 -20.91 10.58 -17.87
N GLY A 77 -21.11 10.74 -16.56
CA GLY A 77 -21.41 9.67 -15.62
C GLY A 77 -20.16 9.07 -14.98
N CYS A 78 -20.23 8.85 -13.67
CA CYS A 78 -19.18 8.20 -12.89
C CYS A 78 -19.57 6.74 -12.67
N ARG A 79 -18.70 5.81 -13.07
CA ARG A 79 -18.98 4.38 -12.92
C ARG A 79 -18.94 3.96 -11.44
N ASN A 80 -19.92 3.18 -10.98
CA ASN A 80 -20.07 2.78 -9.57
C ASN A 80 -19.87 1.27 -9.33
N PHE A 81 -20.09 0.81 -8.09
CA PHE A 81 -19.83 -0.59 -7.71
C PHE A 81 -20.82 -1.56 -8.37
N SER A 82 -22.12 -1.24 -8.38
CA SER A 82 -23.14 -2.04 -9.06
C SER A 82 -22.85 -2.22 -10.55
N GLN A 83 -22.41 -1.14 -11.23
CA GLN A 83 -21.98 -1.17 -12.62
C GLN A 83 -20.65 -1.91 -12.84
N ALA A 84 -19.91 -2.20 -11.77
CA ALA A 84 -18.71 -3.02 -11.78
C ALA A 84 -18.97 -4.50 -11.46
N GLY A 85 -20.23 -4.89 -11.29
CA GLY A 85 -20.61 -6.27 -11.00
C GLY A 85 -20.20 -6.71 -9.60
N VAL A 86 -20.20 -5.78 -8.64
CA VAL A 86 -19.96 -6.12 -7.24
C VAL A 86 -21.06 -5.56 -6.35
N ALA A 87 -21.39 -6.29 -5.28
CA ALA A 87 -22.33 -5.81 -4.29
C ALA A 87 -21.81 -4.50 -3.66
N PRO A 88 -22.68 -3.51 -3.44
CA PRO A 88 -22.28 -2.32 -2.72
C PRO A 88 -21.74 -2.68 -1.33
N PRO A 89 -20.67 -2.02 -0.86
CA PRO A 89 -20.18 -2.20 0.49
C PRO A 89 -21.18 -1.68 1.53
N VAL A 90 -20.90 -1.94 2.82
CA VAL A 90 -21.76 -1.49 3.94
C VAL A 90 -21.98 0.02 3.94
N SER A 91 -21.02 0.80 3.46
CA SER A 91 -21.14 2.25 3.28
C SER A 91 -22.12 2.68 2.18
N GLY A 92 -22.64 1.75 1.39
CA GLY A 92 -23.47 2.00 0.22
C GLY A 92 -22.67 2.26 -1.05
N GLU A 93 -23.37 2.76 -2.06
CA GLU A 93 -22.81 3.09 -3.37
C GLU A 93 -21.92 4.34 -3.35
N LEU A 94 -21.12 4.49 -4.41
CA LEU A 94 -20.33 5.71 -4.63
C LEU A 94 -21.24 6.93 -4.77
N GLY A 95 -20.82 8.03 -4.15
CA GLY A 95 -21.56 9.29 -4.11
C GLY A 95 -21.71 9.94 -5.48
N LEU A 96 -22.75 10.76 -5.62
CA LEU A 96 -22.97 11.55 -6.83
C LEU A 96 -21.88 12.62 -6.99
N PRO A 97 -21.43 12.90 -8.22
CA PRO A 97 -20.35 13.86 -8.43
C PRO A 97 -20.79 15.28 -8.07
N THR A 98 -19.91 16.01 -7.37
CA THR A 98 -20.15 17.39 -6.91
C THR A 98 -19.37 18.44 -7.73
N GLY A 99 -18.52 18.02 -8.67
CA GLY A 99 -17.66 18.91 -9.47
C GLY A 99 -17.61 18.57 -10.96
N THR A 100 -16.64 19.16 -11.68
CA THR A 100 -16.42 18.91 -13.13
C THR A 100 -15.99 17.47 -13.41
N TYR A 101 -15.18 16.91 -12.52
CA TYR A 101 -14.65 15.55 -12.61
C TYR A 101 -15.28 14.64 -11.56
N CYS A 102 -15.29 13.35 -11.84
CA CYS A 102 -15.72 12.34 -10.88
C CYS A 102 -14.81 12.35 -9.65
N THR A 103 -15.40 12.53 -8.47
CA THR A 103 -14.69 12.44 -7.18
C THR A 103 -14.60 11.01 -6.69
N GLN A 104 -15.47 10.12 -7.17
CA GLN A 104 -15.46 8.68 -6.89
C GLN A 104 -15.88 7.92 -8.15
N PHE A 105 -15.16 6.87 -8.53
CA PHE A 105 -15.52 6.01 -9.66
C PHE A 105 -14.74 4.68 -9.68
N VAL A 106 -15.26 3.69 -10.40
CA VAL A 106 -14.63 2.39 -10.64
C VAL A 106 -14.18 2.27 -12.10
N MET A 107 -12.87 2.13 -12.32
CA MET A 107 -12.31 1.85 -13.65
C MET A 107 -12.75 0.47 -14.17
N ARG A 108 -12.90 0.37 -15.49
CA ARG A 108 -13.15 -0.89 -16.18
C ARG A 108 -11.84 -1.72 -16.23
N ALA A 109 -11.97 -3.02 -16.43
CA ALA A 109 -10.83 -3.90 -16.70
C ALA A 109 -10.12 -3.46 -17.98
N VAL A 110 -8.80 -3.65 -17.99
CA VAL A 110 -7.96 -3.26 -19.11
C VAL A 110 -8.30 -4.08 -20.37
N PRO A 111 -8.12 -3.52 -21.58
CA PRO A 111 -8.31 -4.29 -22.81
C PRO A 111 -7.44 -5.54 -22.83
N GLY A 112 -8.02 -6.69 -23.17
CA GLY A 112 -7.34 -7.98 -23.18
C GLY A 112 -7.46 -8.80 -21.90
N THR A 113 -8.11 -8.27 -20.85
CA THR A 113 -8.46 -9.08 -19.67
C THR A 113 -9.37 -10.25 -20.06
N THR A 114 -9.00 -11.47 -19.67
CA THR A 114 -9.82 -12.67 -19.90
C THR A 114 -10.96 -12.75 -18.88
N ALA A 115 -12.07 -13.36 -19.31
CA ALA A 115 -13.38 -13.38 -18.65
C ALA A 115 -13.45 -14.11 -17.28
N LYS A 116 -12.34 -14.45 -16.63
CA LYS A 116 -12.42 -15.15 -15.34
C LYS A 116 -11.27 -14.71 -14.42
N PRO A 117 -11.55 -13.95 -13.35
CA PRO A 117 -10.55 -13.77 -12.31
C PRO A 117 -10.20 -15.16 -11.75
N PRO A 118 -8.91 -15.50 -11.58
CA PRO A 118 -8.50 -16.83 -11.10
C PRO A 118 -8.94 -17.15 -9.66
N PHE A 119 -9.52 -16.17 -8.94
CA PHE A 119 -9.77 -16.24 -7.50
C PHE A 119 -11.22 -16.35 -7.06
N PHE A 120 -12.21 -16.25 -7.95
CA PHE A 120 -13.62 -16.22 -7.51
C PHE A 120 -14.51 -17.17 -8.32
N ALA A 121 -15.43 -17.81 -7.58
CA ALA A 121 -16.60 -18.47 -8.16
C ALA A 121 -17.39 -17.43 -9.00
N PRO A 122 -18.06 -17.87 -10.09
CA PRO A 122 -18.93 -16.98 -10.85
C PRO A 122 -19.91 -16.33 -9.86
N ASP A 123 -20.02 -15.00 -9.91
CA ASP A 123 -21.09 -14.31 -9.20
C ASP A 123 -22.41 -14.97 -9.66
N PRO A 124 -23.26 -15.48 -8.76
CA PRO A 124 -24.53 -16.08 -9.14
C PRO A 124 -25.47 -15.11 -9.87
N LYS A 125 -25.14 -13.80 -9.93
CA LYS A 125 -25.80 -12.79 -10.77
C LYS A 125 -25.07 -12.46 -12.08
N ALA A 126 -23.81 -12.86 -12.25
CA ALA A 126 -23.08 -12.65 -13.49
C ALA A 126 -23.46 -13.74 -14.49
N GLY A 127 -24.53 -13.48 -15.27
CA GLY A 127 -24.69 -14.17 -16.55
C GLY A 127 -23.41 -14.01 -17.36
N ALA A 128 -22.98 -15.04 -18.08
CA ALA A 128 -21.73 -15.08 -18.86
C ALA A 128 -21.54 -13.93 -19.90
N THR A 129 -22.53 -13.05 -20.04
CA THR A 129 -22.56 -11.83 -20.85
C THR A 129 -22.09 -10.56 -20.13
N ASP A 130 -21.82 -10.61 -18.82
CA ASP A 130 -21.56 -9.44 -17.95
C ASP A 130 -20.12 -8.88 -18.06
N LEU A 131 -19.17 -9.65 -18.61
CA LEU A 131 -17.76 -9.24 -18.68
C LEU A 131 -17.43 -8.35 -19.89
N VAL A 132 -18.23 -8.39 -20.96
CA VAL A 132 -18.07 -7.48 -22.10
C VAL A 132 -18.34 -6.03 -21.68
N TYR A 133 -19.23 -5.82 -20.70
CA TYR A 133 -19.49 -4.53 -20.07
C TYR A 133 -18.50 -4.17 -18.97
N ASN A 134 -17.43 -4.94 -18.77
CA ASN A 134 -16.38 -4.63 -17.81
C ASN A 134 -15.04 -4.35 -18.47
N ILE A 135 -14.91 -4.43 -19.80
CA ILE A 135 -13.69 -4.06 -20.52
C ILE A 135 -13.72 -2.58 -20.91
N ALA A 136 -12.62 -1.87 -20.67
CA ALA A 136 -12.43 -0.47 -21.01
C ALA A 136 -12.43 -0.26 -22.53
N GLN A 137 -13.13 0.79 -22.98
CA GLN A 137 -13.06 1.34 -24.32
C GLN A 137 -11.90 2.35 -24.43
N PRO A 138 -11.49 2.76 -25.64
CA PRO A 138 -10.35 3.68 -25.81
C PRO A 138 -10.48 5.02 -25.06
N THR A 139 -11.71 5.49 -24.85
CA THR A 139 -12.04 6.75 -24.15
C THR A 139 -12.23 6.57 -22.65
N ASP A 140 -12.33 5.32 -22.17
CA ASP A 140 -12.46 5.05 -20.74
C ASP A 140 -11.11 5.24 -20.03
N PRO A 141 -11.13 5.50 -18.70
CA PRO A 141 -9.93 5.42 -17.88
C PRO A 141 -9.23 4.07 -18.03
N ASP A 142 -7.91 4.10 -18.09
CA ASP A 142 -7.07 2.91 -18.17
C ASP A 142 -6.28 2.75 -16.87
N ALA A 143 -6.54 1.64 -16.16
CA ALA A 143 -5.87 1.35 -14.89
C ALA A 143 -4.35 1.17 -15.02
N ARG A 144 -3.79 1.09 -16.25
CA ARG A 144 -2.35 1.03 -16.51
C ARG A 144 -1.67 2.40 -16.60
N GLN A 145 -2.43 3.49 -16.48
CA GLN A 145 -1.91 4.86 -16.57
C GLN A 145 -2.21 5.59 -15.26
N GLN A 146 -1.44 6.64 -14.91
CA GLN A 146 -1.73 7.44 -13.72
C GLN A 146 -2.93 8.36 -13.96
N ALA A 147 -3.55 8.87 -12.89
CA ALA A 147 -4.65 9.83 -13.00
C ALA A 147 -4.21 11.25 -12.62
N PRO A 148 -4.49 12.28 -13.44
CA PRO A 148 -4.11 13.64 -13.10
C PRO A 148 -4.82 14.17 -11.85
N LEU A 149 -4.10 14.96 -11.05
CA LEU A 149 -4.71 15.83 -10.05
C LEU A 149 -5.46 16.96 -10.75
N GLU A 150 -6.68 17.24 -10.28
CA GLU A 150 -7.55 18.24 -10.87
C GLU A 150 -7.76 19.45 -9.95
N VAL A 151 -8.01 20.60 -10.55
CA VAL A 151 -8.41 21.79 -9.79
C VAL A 151 -9.72 21.50 -9.07
N GLY A 152 -9.71 21.63 -7.74
CA GLY A 152 -10.83 21.33 -6.87
C GLY A 152 -10.65 20.05 -6.05
N ASP A 153 -9.63 19.24 -6.34
CA ASP A 153 -9.27 18.11 -5.48
C ASP A 153 -8.77 18.62 -4.12
N TYR A 154 -9.29 18.00 -3.06
CA TYR A 154 -8.77 18.21 -1.72
C TYR A 154 -7.57 17.30 -1.52
N ILE A 155 -6.42 17.87 -1.17
CA ILE A 155 -5.17 17.13 -0.98
C ILE A 155 -4.61 17.33 0.43
N SER A 156 -4.05 16.26 0.97
CA SER A 156 -3.08 16.27 2.06
C SER A 156 -1.69 16.07 1.47
N PHE A 157 -0.66 16.70 2.02
CA PHE A 157 0.70 16.60 1.50
C PHE A 157 1.73 16.61 2.63
N SER A 158 2.88 15.99 2.35
CA SER A 158 4.08 16.04 3.19
C SER A 158 5.27 16.48 2.36
N GLY A 159 6.12 17.33 2.93
CA GLY A 159 7.23 17.93 2.21
C GLY A 159 8.08 18.87 3.05
N THR A 160 9.18 19.32 2.46
CA THR A 160 10.12 20.26 3.08
C THR A 160 9.90 21.67 2.53
N LEU A 161 9.77 22.67 3.42
CA LEU A 161 9.71 24.07 3.04
C LEU A 161 11.10 24.56 2.61
N LEU A 162 11.23 25.00 1.37
CA LEU A 162 12.44 25.58 0.83
C LEU A 162 12.53 27.08 1.12
N SER A 163 13.75 27.64 1.09
CA SER A 163 14.01 29.06 1.37
C SER A 163 13.32 30.04 0.41
N ASN A 164 12.95 29.57 -0.79
CA ASN A 164 12.21 30.33 -1.79
C ASN A 164 10.67 30.31 -1.56
N GLY A 165 10.20 29.70 -0.47
CA GLY A 165 8.77 29.63 -0.13
C GLY A 165 7.98 28.52 -0.86
N ILE A 166 8.66 27.65 -1.61
CA ILE A 166 8.07 26.47 -2.23
C ILE A 166 8.15 25.28 -1.26
N ILE A 167 7.12 24.44 -1.25
CA ILE A 167 7.17 23.17 -0.54
C ILE A 167 7.59 22.07 -1.51
N SER A 168 8.75 21.47 -1.26
CA SER A 168 9.26 20.28 -1.95
C SER A 168 8.54 19.05 -1.41
N THR A 169 7.51 18.59 -2.11
CA THR A 169 6.63 17.51 -1.64
C THR A 169 7.12 16.15 -2.07
N HIS A 170 7.18 15.22 -1.12
CA HIS A 170 7.50 13.81 -1.37
C HIS A 170 6.27 12.89 -1.30
N THR A 171 5.17 13.37 -0.72
CA THR A 171 3.92 12.60 -0.59
C THR A 171 2.72 13.51 -0.79
N ILE A 172 1.73 13.04 -1.53
CA ILE A 172 0.44 13.69 -1.72
C ILE A 172 -0.64 12.61 -1.69
N GLU A 173 -1.64 12.82 -0.85
CA GLU A 173 -2.86 12.03 -0.81
C GLU A 173 -4.04 12.92 -1.25
N ALA A 174 -4.67 12.57 -2.35
CA ALA A 174 -5.88 13.23 -2.83
C ALA A 174 -7.13 12.52 -2.31
N ASN A 175 -8.07 13.28 -1.74
CA ASN A 175 -9.38 12.76 -1.32
C ASN A 175 -10.28 12.51 -2.55
N VAL A 176 -9.93 11.47 -3.30
CA VAL A 176 -10.59 10.99 -4.50
C VAL A 176 -10.72 9.48 -4.39
N GLY A 177 -11.90 8.92 -4.68
CA GLY A 177 -12.16 7.48 -4.63
C GLY A 177 -11.97 6.82 -5.99
N ILE A 178 -10.73 6.49 -6.38
CA ILE A 178 -10.46 5.80 -7.65
C ILE A 178 -10.28 4.31 -7.39
N TYR A 179 -11.21 3.51 -7.88
CA TYR A 179 -11.18 2.06 -7.74
C TYR A 179 -10.82 1.39 -9.07
N THR A 180 -10.11 0.27 -9.03
CA THR A 180 -9.86 -0.57 -10.21
C THR A 180 -10.96 -1.60 -10.35
N GLN A 181 -11.05 -2.26 -11.51
CA GLN A 181 -12.05 -3.32 -11.70
C GLN A 181 -11.86 -4.40 -10.62
N PRO A 182 -12.86 -4.66 -9.77
CA PRO A 182 -12.66 -5.59 -8.66
C PRO A 182 -12.34 -7.01 -9.13
N GLY A 183 -11.36 -7.64 -8.49
CA GLY A 183 -10.87 -8.98 -8.84
C GLY A 183 -9.90 -9.03 -10.02
N ILE A 184 -9.52 -7.89 -10.62
CA ILE A 184 -8.76 -7.82 -11.86
C ILE A 184 -7.55 -6.89 -11.69
N GLN A 185 -6.38 -7.34 -12.18
CA GLN A 185 -5.17 -6.53 -12.26
C GLN A 185 -5.22 -5.54 -13.46
N PRO A 186 -4.60 -4.35 -13.36
CA PRO A 186 -3.80 -3.89 -12.23
C PRO A 186 -4.66 -3.38 -11.06
N SER A 187 -4.16 -3.60 -9.86
CA SER A 187 -4.62 -2.99 -8.61
C SER A 187 -3.46 -2.23 -7.98
N TYR A 188 -3.74 -1.29 -7.09
CA TYR A 188 -2.72 -0.52 -6.39
C TYR A 188 -3.03 -0.47 -4.92
N LEU A 189 -1.99 -0.35 -4.11
CA LEU A 189 -2.09 -0.25 -2.66
C LEU A 189 -1.29 0.96 -2.19
N ALA A 190 -1.62 1.45 -1.00
CA ALA A 190 -0.83 2.43 -0.27
C ALA A 190 -0.79 2.05 1.20
N ILE A 191 0.39 2.11 1.83
CA ILE A 191 0.50 2.00 3.30
C ILE A 191 0.37 3.40 3.88
N GLY A 192 -0.57 3.57 4.81
CA GLY A 192 -0.77 4.82 5.52
C GLY A 192 -0.02 4.82 6.85
N GLU A 193 -0.68 4.34 7.88
CA GLU A 193 -0.12 4.26 9.23
C GLU A 193 0.51 2.87 9.46
N PHE A 194 1.74 2.83 9.96
CA PHE A 194 2.39 1.57 10.34
C PHE A 194 3.33 1.78 11.52
N GLY A 195 3.11 1.03 12.60
CA GLY A 195 4.01 1.04 13.74
C GLY A 195 4.06 -0.28 14.50
N VAL A 196 5.16 -0.42 15.23
CA VAL A 196 5.53 -1.64 15.95
C VAL A 196 6.02 -1.29 17.35
N GLY A 197 5.55 -2.04 18.34
CA GLY A 197 6.03 -1.99 19.71
C GLY A 197 7.44 -2.55 19.85
N THR A 198 8.31 -1.87 20.59
CA THR A 198 9.72 -2.26 20.78
C THR A 198 9.98 -3.04 22.07
N ALA A 199 8.95 -3.21 22.89
CA ALA A 199 9.09 -3.67 24.26
C ALA A 199 9.11 -5.20 24.40
N ASP A 200 9.98 -5.71 25.27
CA ASP A 200 9.78 -7.01 25.91
C ASP A 200 8.57 -6.88 26.87
N PRO A 201 7.54 -7.75 26.79
CA PRO A 201 6.39 -7.73 27.70
C PRO A 201 6.76 -7.92 29.18
N LEU A 202 8.01 -8.24 29.51
CA LEU A 202 8.55 -8.35 30.87
C LEU A 202 9.54 -7.24 31.24
N ALA A 203 9.72 -6.23 30.39
CA ALA A 203 10.69 -5.16 30.64
C ALA A 203 10.36 -4.36 31.92
N THR A 204 11.16 -4.55 32.96
CA THR A 204 11.28 -3.59 34.05
C THR A 204 12.32 -2.55 33.64
N SER A 205 11.97 -1.25 33.70
CA SER A 205 12.90 -0.17 33.42
C SER A 205 14.22 -0.27 34.18
N ILE A 206 15.23 0.49 33.72
CA ILE A 206 16.39 0.84 34.54
C ILE A 206 15.89 1.38 35.89
N ASN A 207 16.30 0.73 36.99
CA ASN A 207 15.91 1.00 38.38
C ASN A 207 14.50 0.57 38.81
N GLY A 208 13.78 -0.24 38.03
CA GLY A 208 12.54 -0.89 38.48
C GLY A 208 11.31 0.03 38.56
N VAL A 209 11.34 1.17 37.87
CA VAL A 209 10.16 2.03 37.67
C VAL A 209 9.14 1.30 36.80
N PRO A 210 7.85 1.26 37.19
CA PRO A 210 6.81 0.64 36.37
C PRO A 210 6.62 1.38 35.04
N GLN A 211 6.60 0.63 33.94
CA GLN A 211 6.33 1.15 32.60
C GLN A 211 5.12 0.44 31.98
N GLU A 212 4.39 1.15 31.13
CA GLU A 212 3.43 0.57 30.20
C GLU A 212 4.20 0.10 28.97
N THR A 213 4.21 -1.21 28.74
CA THR A 213 4.88 -1.84 27.61
C THR A 213 3.84 -2.25 26.58
N GLN A 214 4.06 -1.86 25.32
CA GLN A 214 3.24 -2.32 24.21
C GLN A 214 4.08 -3.18 23.28
N ASP A 215 3.80 -4.48 23.28
CA ASP A 215 4.20 -5.38 22.21
C ASP A 215 3.02 -5.45 21.23
N ARG A 216 2.91 -4.48 20.31
CA ARG A 216 1.75 -4.39 19.38
C ARG A 216 2.20 -4.11 17.96
N ILE A 217 1.37 -4.49 16.99
CA ILE A 217 1.50 -4.04 15.61
C ILE A 217 0.18 -3.45 15.16
N PHE A 218 0.28 -2.30 14.48
CA PHE A 218 -0.83 -1.69 13.78
C PHE A 218 -0.37 -1.30 12.39
N LEU A 219 -1.17 -1.63 11.39
CA LEU A 219 -0.95 -1.19 10.02
C LEU A 219 -2.30 -0.84 9.41
N GLU A 220 -2.30 0.24 8.64
CA GLU A 220 -3.35 0.63 7.72
C GLU A 220 -2.82 0.62 6.30
N ALA A 221 -3.56 -0.03 5.43
CA ALA A 221 -3.35 0.03 4.00
C ALA A 221 -4.64 0.34 3.28
N GLU A 222 -4.51 0.87 2.08
CA GLU A 222 -5.60 1.14 1.14
C GLU A 222 -5.40 0.29 -0.10
N THR A 223 -6.49 -0.10 -0.75
CA THR A 223 -6.48 -0.85 -2.01
C THR A 223 -7.50 -0.30 -3.00
N THR A 224 -7.12 -0.25 -4.27
CA THR A 224 -8.04 0.10 -5.35
C THR A 224 -8.98 -1.05 -5.72
N ASP A 225 -8.61 -2.28 -5.39
CA ASP A 225 -9.44 -3.48 -5.54
C ASP A 225 -10.09 -3.84 -4.21
N VAL A 226 -11.37 -3.52 -4.08
CA VAL A 226 -12.13 -3.72 -2.84
C VAL A 226 -12.56 -5.18 -2.63
N LYS A 227 -12.57 -6.01 -3.69
CA LYS A 227 -13.12 -7.36 -3.62
C LYS A 227 -12.10 -8.39 -3.14
N VAL A 228 -10.83 -8.11 -3.40
CA VAL A 228 -9.74 -9.05 -3.20
C VAL A 228 -9.12 -8.90 -1.81
N PRO A 229 -8.80 -10.01 -1.11
CA PRO A 229 -8.06 -9.96 0.13
C PRO A 229 -6.71 -9.26 -0.03
N VAL A 230 -6.34 -8.49 0.97
CA VAL A 230 -5.02 -7.87 1.09
C VAL A 230 -4.19 -8.68 2.08
N ASP A 231 -3.00 -9.06 1.63
CA ASP A 231 -2.03 -9.84 2.40
C ASP A 231 -0.88 -8.97 2.87
N ILE A 232 -0.49 -9.14 4.13
CA ILE A 232 0.65 -8.44 4.72
C ILE A 232 1.77 -9.46 4.90
N TYR A 233 2.96 -9.06 4.46
CA TYR A 233 4.19 -9.82 4.57
C TYR A 233 5.26 -8.99 5.25
N MET A 234 6.06 -9.66 6.06
CA MET A 234 7.32 -9.14 6.52
C MET A 234 8.40 -9.51 5.51
N VAL A 235 9.19 -8.52 5.08
CA VAL A 235 10.26 -8.74 4.10
C VAL A 235 11.53 -9.07 4.86
N ASP A 236 11.89 -10.35 4.93
CA ASP A 236 13.19 -10.79 5.43
C ASP A 236 14.23 -10.71 4.31
N VAL A 237 15.47 -10.35 4.64
CA VAL A 237 16.58 -10.36 3.67
C VAL A 237 17.59 -11.42 4.10
N GLY A 238 17.79 -12.43 3.25
CA GLY A 238 18.75 -13.50 3.49
C GLY A 238 20.20 -13.00 3.46
N PRO A 239 21.18 -13.80 3.96
CA PRO A 239 22.60 -13.46 3.85
C PRO A 239 23.12 -13.32 2.42
N ASP A 240 22.39 -13.87 1.46
CA ASP A 240 22.61 -13.77 0.02
C ASP A 240 22.00 -12.49 -0.60
N GLY A 241 21.32 -11.67 0.19
CA GLY A 241 20.64 -10.46 -0.25
C GLY A 241 19.28 -10.71 -0.90
N ILE A 242 18.77 -11.95 -0.86
CA ILE A 242 17.46 -12.28 -1.44
C ILE A 242 16.35 -11.91 -0.47
N GLU A 243 15.28 -11.29 -1.00
CA GLU A 243 14.07 -10.98 -0.25
C GLU A 243 13.17 -12.21 -0.12
N HIS A 244 12.72 -12.47 1.11
CA HIS A 244 11.74 -13.49 1.45
C HIS A 244 10.52 -12.84 2.11
N ASN A 245 9.33 -13.18 1.64
CA ASN A 245 8.08 -12.56 2.08
C ASN A 245 7.41 -13.47 3.11
N ARG A 246 7.74 -13.25 4.39
CA ARG A 246 7.14 -14.01 5.48
C ARG A 246 5.71 -13.57 5.74
N TRP A 247 4.77 -14.50 5.74
CA TRP A 247 3.35 -14.23 5.96
C TRP A 247 3.08 -13.62 7.35
N ALA A 248 2.32 -12.52 7.42
CA ALA A 248 1.99 -11.83 8.67
C ALA A 248 0.50 -11.84 9.03
N THR A 249 -0.43 -11.87 8.06
CA THR A 249 -1.89 -11.83 8.30
C THR A 249 -2.52 -13.22 8.31
N MET A 250 -2.14 -14.05 9.28
CA MET A 250 -2.71 -15.40 9.42
C MET A 250 -4.20 -15.39 9.81
N PHE A 251 -4.89 -16.50 9.60
CA PHE A 251 -6.35 -16.60 9.76
C PHE A 251 -6.83 -16.24 11.17
N GLU A 252 -6.04 -16.54 12.21
CA GLU A 252 -6.34 -16.22 13.61
C GLU A 252 -6.44 -14.71 13.85
N MET A 253 -5.78 -13.91 13.00
CA MET A 253 -5.75 -12.45 13.11
C MET A 253 -6.86 -11.77 12.32
N THR A 254 -7.42 -12.46 11.32
CA THR A 254 -8.44 -11.90 10.43
C THR A 254 -9.83 -12.48 10.70
N GLY A 255 -9.92 -13.57 11.48
CA GLY A 255 -11.18 -14.27 11.73
C GLY A 255 -11.73 -15.00 10.50
N GLU A 256 -10.91 -15.13 9.45
CA GLU A 256 -11.20 -15.86 8.21
C GLU A 256 -11.06 -17.39 8.46
N CYS A 257 -11.50 -18.24 7.52
CA CYS A 257 -11.63 -19.68 7.73
C CYS A 257 -10.33 -20.36 8.20
N ASP A 258 -10.38 -21.05 9.35
CA ASP A 258 -9.29 -21.88 9.87
C ASP A 258 -9.21 -23.21 9.09
N PRO A 259 -8.07 -23.55 8.44
CA PRO A 259 -7.92 -24.81 7.69
C PRO A 259 -7.91 -26.07 8.59
N SER A 260 -7.77 -25.91 9.91
CA SER A 260 -7.94 -26.98 10.89
C SER A 260 -9.40 -27.19 11.32
N ALA A 261 -10.32 -26.31 10.89
CA ALA A 261 -11.75 -26.40 11.11
C ALA A 261 -12.50 -26.93 9.87
N THR A 262 -13.74 -27.43 10.06
CA THR A 262 -14.62 -27.77 8.93
C THR A 262 -15.03 -26.49 8.21
N LEU A 263 -14.54 -26.30 6.99
CA LEU A 263 -14.70 -25.07 6.22
C LEU A 263 -16.15 -24.86 5.73
N ALA A 264 -16.61 -23.61 5.76
CA ALA A 264 -17.85 -23.23 5.09
C ALA A 264 -17.70 -23.30 3.56
N VAL A 265 -18.79 -23.56 2.83
CA VAL A 265 -18.81 -23.65 1.35
C VAL A 265 -18.37 -22.33 0.67
N SER A 266 -18.36 -21.22 1.42
CA SER A 266 -17.90 -19.89 0.98
C SER A 266 -16.40 -19.64 1.15
N CYS A 267 -15.63 -20.57 1.71
CA CYS A 267 -14.18 -20.39 1.93
C CYS A 267 -13.40 -20.42 0.60
N MET A 268 -12.41 -19.54 0.43
CA MET A 268 -11.74 -19.28 -0.86
C MET A 268 -10.43 -20.05 -1.06
N GLY A 269 -10.10 -20.98 -0.15
CA GLY A 269 -9.13 -22.04 -0.38
C GLY A 269 -7.66 -21.64 -0.18
N VAL A 270 -7.42 -20.55 0.56
CA VAL A 270 -6.20 -20.18 1.29
C VAL A 270 -6.61 -19.02 2.18
N ASP A 271 -7.03 -19.35 3.39
CA ASP A 271 -7.88 -18.47 4.18
C ASP A 271 -7.05 -17.77 5.27
N GLY A 272 -7.13 -16.44 5.25
CA GLY A 272 -6.22 -15.45 5.84
C GLY A 272 -6.32 -14.15 5.03
N GLY A 273 -5.63 -13.07 5.43
CA GLY A 273 -5.70 -11.77 4.73
C GLY A 273 -6.95 -10.94 5.06
N ILE A 274 -6.92 -9.65 4.72
CA ILE A 274 -7.95 -8.68 5.13
C ILE A 274 -8.87 -8.39 3.94
N THR A 275 -10.15 -8.72 4.07
CA THR A 275 -11.17 -8.34 3.09
C THR A 275 -11.66 -6.90 3.32
N THR A 276 -11.77 -6.12 2.25
CA THR A 276 -12.01 -4.68 2.35
C THR A 276 -13.46 -4.29 2.03
N GLN A 277 -14.16 -4.97 1.12
CA GLN A 277 -15.51 -4.61 0.66
C GLN A 277 -16.68 -4.84 1.64
N ASN A 278 -16.58 -5.69 2.68
CA ASN A 278 -17.80 -6.21 3.36
C ASN A 278 -17.89 -6.03 4.88
N THR A 279 -16.89 -5.42 5.53
CA THR A 279 -16.82 -5.39 7.00
C THR A 279 -16.87 -3.99 7.61
N GLY A 280 -16.62 -2.92 6.83
CA GLY A 280 -16.50 -1.57 7.36
C GLY A 280 -17.04 -0.43 6.46
N PRO A 281 -17.14 0.80 7.00
CA PRO A 281 -17.63 1.98 6.29
C PRO A 281 -16.65 2.53 5.25
N GLN A 282 -15.43 2.01 5.18
CA GLN A 282 -14.43 2.37 4.17
C GLN A 282 -14.00 1.11 3.42
N PRO A 283 -14.58 0.83 2.25
CA PRO A 283 -14.43 -0.46 1.57
C PRO A 283 -13.05 -0.71 0.96
N GLN A 284 -12.19 0.30 0.92
CA GLN A 284 -10.81 0.18 0.42
C GLN A 284 -9.79 -0.08 1.52
N ARG A 285 -10.17 -0.01 2.80
CA ARG A 285 -9.19 0.05 3.89
C ARG A 285 -8.96 -1.33 4.49
N ALA A 286 -7.71 -1.77 4.48
CA ALA A 286 -7.24 -2.93 5.23
C ALA A 286 -6.60 -2.45 6.54
N ARG A 287 -6.99 -3.04 7.67
CA ARG A 287 -6.44 -2.70 8.99
C ARG A 287 -6.06 -3.95 9.76
N ILE A 288 -4.85 -3.95 10.30
CA ILE A 288 -4.40 -4.89 11.32
C ILE A 288 -4.17 -4.11 12.61
N ARG A 289 -4.65 -4.68 13.72
CA ARG A 289 -4.47 -4.19 15.09
C ARG A 289 -4.27 -5.41 15.98
N ALA A 290 -3.02 -5.82 16.15
CA ALA A 290 -2.70 -7.01 16.94
C ALA A 290 -1.99 -6.63 18.24
N THR A 291 -2.35 -7.35 19.30
CA THR A 291 -1.83 -7.18 20.67
C THR A 291 -0.47 -7.82 20.89
N LYS A 292 0.17 -8.33 19.83
CA LYS A 292 1.54 -8.85 19.78
C LYS A 292 2.17 -8.45 18.46
N SER A 293 3.43 -8.02 18.46
CA SER A 293 4.18 -7.80 17.24
C SER A 293 4.51 -9.12 16.53
N ILE A 294 4.92 -9.02 15.27
CA ILE A 294 5.39 -10.19 14.49
C ILE A 294 6.78 -10.55 14.98
N THR A 295 7.01 -11.81 15.34
CA THR A 295 8.32 -12.30 15.76
C THR A 295 9.41 -11.92 14.76
N GLY A 296 10.50 -11.34 15.27
CA GLY A 296 11.69 -11.02 14.48
C GLY A 296 11.65 -9.70 13.71
N ILE A 297 10.55 -8.93 13.75
CA ILE A 297 10.42 -7.67 13.01
C ILE A 297 11.47 -6.62 13.39
N LEU A 298 11.84 -6.56 14.67
CA LEU A 298 12.85 -5.63 15.17
C LEU A 298 14.29 -6.09 14.91
N SER A 299 14.48 -7.38 14.63
CA SER A 299 15.81 -7.96 14.42
C SER A 299 16.23 -8.03 12.96
N GLN A 300 15.32 -7.77 12.01
CA GLN A 300 15.65 -7.89 10.58
C GLN A 300 16.49 -6.73 10.04
N PRO A 301 17.33 -6.97 9.02
CA PRO A 301 18.13 -5.96 8.34
C PRO A 301 17.40 -5.04 7.36
N SER A 302 16.10 -5.24 7.06
CA SER A 302 15.28 -4.33 6.24
C SER A 302 14.13 -3.71 7.03
N ARG A 303 13.47 -4.46 7.93
CA ARG A 303 12.26 -4.07 8.68
C ARG A 303 11.19 -3.47 7.76
N ASN A 304 11.15 -3.97 6.54
CA ASN A 304 10.16 -3.60 5.55
C ASN A 304 8.94 -4.51 5.70
N ILE A 305 7.77 -3.91 5.58
CA ILE A 305 6.53 -4.63 5.37
C ILE A 305 6.12 -4.46 3.92
N ARG A 306 5.64 -5.54 3.34
CA ARG A 306 4.99 -5.55 2.04
C ARG A 306 3.52 -5.84 2.23
N VAL A 307 2.68 -5.01 1.63
CA VAL A 307 1.25 -5.26 1.51
C VAL A 307 0.97 -5.60 0.05
N ALA A 308 0.33 -6.72 -0.22
CA ALA A 308 0.02 -7.15 -1.58
C ALA A 308 -1.44 -7.57 -1.74
N ALA A 309 -2.03 -7.20 -2.88
CA ALA A 309 -3.34 -7.70 -3.27
C ALA A 309 -3.22 -9.17 -3.69
N ARG A 310 -4.07 -10.04 -3.14
CA ARG A 310 -4.03 -11.48 -3.44
C ARG A 310 -4.25 -11.80 -4.92
N SER A 311 -4.91 -10.90 -5.67
CA SER A 311 -5.12 -11.04 -7.12
C SER A 311 -3.83 -10.89 -7.93
N LEU A 312 -2.76 -10.35 -7.34
CA LEU A 312 -1.42 -10.34 -7.93
C LEU A 312 -0.78 -11.72 -7.78
N CYS A 313 -0.65 -12.18 -6.53
CA CYS A 313 0.01 -13.45 -6.19
C CYS A 313 -0.87 -14.26 -5.24
N LYS A 314 -1.27 -15.45 -5.70
CA LYS A 314 -2.00 -16.40 -4.85
C LYS A 314 -1.01 -17.07 -3.91
N PRO A 315 -1.19 -16.95 -2.59
CA PRO A 315 -0.45 -17.81 -1.69
C PRO A 315 -0.96 -19.24 -1.74
N THR A 316 -0.09 -20.17 -1.41
CA THR A 316 -0.39 -21.59 -1.25
C THR A 316 -0.28 -21.99 0.22
N HIS A 317 -0.81 -23.15 0.59
CA HIS A 317 -0.64 -23.67 1.95
C HIS A 317 0.83 -23.86 2.36
N ALA A 318 1.74 -24.07 1.40
CA ALA A 318 3.18 -24.17 1.70
C ALA A 318 3.77 -22.83 2.15
N ASP A 319 3.12 -21.71 1.79
CA ASP A 319 3.54 -20.36 2.14
C ASP A 319 3.11 -20.00 3.59
N LEU A 320 2.24 -20.83 4.17
CA LEU A 320 1.68 -20.67 5.52
C LEU A 320 2.41 -21.52 6.57
N ASP A 321 3.49 -22.24 6.21
CA ASP A 321 4.28 -23.01 7.17
C ASP A 321 4.98 -22.05 8.14
N VAL A 322 4.64 -22.14 9.43
CA VAL A 322 5.21 -21.32 10.50
C VAL A 322 6.72 -21.52 10.69
N ASN A 323 7.31 -22.58 10.14
CA ASN A 323 8.73 -22.89 10.27
C ASN A 323 9.59 -22.29 9.14
N THR A 324 9.05 -22.14 7.92
CA THR A 324 9.74 -21.49 6.80
C THR A 324 9.21 -20.08 6.55
N GLY A 325 7.95 -19.81 6.86
CA GLY A 325 7.31 -18.49 6.83
C GLY A 325 7.04 -17.91 5.44
N HIS A 326 7.69 -18.42 4.39
CA HIS A 326 7.58 -17.97 3.00
C HIS A 326 7.72 -19.15 2.03
N SER A 327 7.50 -18.93 0.73
CA SER A 327 7.83 -19.89 -0.33
C SER A 327 8.50 -19.24 -1.52
N ALA A 328 9.40 -19.99 -2.18
CA ALA A 328 10.10 -19.52 -3.38
C ALA A 328 9.14 -19.17 -4.53
N SER A 329 7.97 -19.82 -4.62
CA SER A 329 6.96 -19.49 -5.63
C SER A 329 6.27 -18.16 -5.35
N LEU A 330 5.98 -17.86 -4.09
CA LEU A 330 5.39 -16.58 -3.69
C LEU A 330 6.41 -15.45 -3.87
N ASP A 331 7.63 -15.65 -3.39
CA ASP A 331 8.73 -14.69 -3.54
C ASP A 331 8.98 -14.37 -5.01
N ALA A 332 9.07 -15.39 -5.87
CA ALA A 332 9.25 -15.20 -7.31
C ALA A 332 8.07 -14.48 -7.98
N CYS A 333 6.84 -14.72 -7.51
CA CYS A 333 5.66 -14.03 -8.02
C CYS A 333 5.69 -12.54 -7.66
N LEU A 334 5.93 -12.22 -6.38
CA LEU A 334 5.97 -10.84 -5.90
C LEU A 334 7.16 -10.06 -6.49
N SER A 335 8.31 -10.70 -6.70
CA SER A 335 9.46 -10.09 -7.38
C SER A 335 9.22 -9.85 -8.87
N ALA A 336 8.33 -10.63 -9.50
CA ALA A 336 8.00 -10.53 -10.92
C ALA A 336 6.71 -9.73 -11.18
N ALA A 337 6.23 -8.95 -10.20
CA ALA A 337 5.03 -8.14 -10.36
C ALA A 337 5.14 -7.22 -11.59
N PRO A 338 4.08 -7.15 -12.43
CA PRO A 338 4.16 -6.35 -13.63
C PRO A 338 4.19 -4.86 -13.29
N LEU A 339 4.81 -4.11 -14.20
CA LEU A 339 4.91 -2.66 -14.08
C LEU A 339 3.78 -1.98 -14.86
N ALA A 340 3.14 -1.00 -14.25
CA ALA A 340 2.14 -0.14 -14.89
C ALA A 340 2.18 1.28 -14.29
N ALA A 341 1.30 2.18 -14.75
CA ALA A 341 1.17 3.55 -14.23
C ALA A 341 2.52 4.27 -14.10
N ASN A 342 3.22 4.38 -15.23
CA ASN A 342 4.58 4.91 -15.32
C ASN A 342 5.63 4.08 -14.53
N GLY A 343 5.48 2.76 -14.62
CA GLY A 343 6.42 1.75 -14.16
C GLY A 343 6.47 1.51 -12.65
N LEU A 344 5.35 1.75 -11.97
CA LEU A 344 5.09 1.31 -10.60
C LEU A 344 4.77 -0.19 -10.58
N MET A 345 5.19 -0.88 -9.53
CA MET A 345 4.78 -2.27 -9.32
C MET A 345 3.29 -2.32 -8.96
N VAL A 346 2.52 -3.12 -9.69
CA VAL A 346 1.09 -3.25 -9.42
C VAL A 346 0.86 -4.28 -8.33
N GLY A 347 -0.22 -4.09 -7.57
CA GLY A 347 -0.70 -5.07 -6.60
C GLY A 347 0.19 -5.25 -5.38
N GLN A 348 1.19 -4.39 -5.17
CA GLN A 348 1.99 -4.39 -3.95
C GLN A 348 2.45 -2.98 -3.56
N TYR A 349 2.74 -2.80 -2.28
CA TYR A 349 3.39 -1.62 -1.70
C TYR A 349 4.36 -2.10 -0.62
N SER A 350 5.60 -1.62 -0.63
CA SER A 350 6.63 -2.02 0.34
C SER A 350 7.23 -0.79 1.03
N ALA A 351 7.21 -0.74 2.35
CA ALA A 351 7.79 0.37 3.09
C ALA A 351 8.41 -0.06 4.43
N PRO A 352 9.38 0.71 4.95
CA PRO A 352 9.93 0.48 6.29
C PRO A 352 8.90 0.78 7.38
N VAL A 353 9.20 0.32 8.60
CA VAL A 353 8.48 0.76 9.82
C VAL A 353 8.57 2.28 9.96
N PHE A 354 7.41 2.95 10.08
CA PHE A 354 7.37 4.40 10.27
C PHE A 354 7.49 4.80 11.74
N GLU A 355 6.96 3.98 12.65
CA GLU A 355 6.89 4.28 14.07
C GLU A 355 7.31 3.11 14.95
N TYR A 356 8.16 3.41 15.93
CA TYR A 356 8.58 2.50 16.98
C TYR A 356 8.01 2.98 18.32
N ILE A 357 7.18 2.16 18.96
CA ILE A 357 6.54 2.51 20.24
C ILE A 357 7.37 1.97 21.39
N PHE A 358 7.92 2.89 22.20
CA PHE A 358 8.71 2.55 23.39
C PHE A 358 7.84 2.51 24.66
N PRO A 359 8.29 1.79 25.71
CA PRO A 359 7.61 1.80 26.99
C PRO A 359 7.56 3.20 27.63
N GLU A 360 6.38 3.58 28.15
CA GLU A 360 6.17 4.87 28.80
C GLU A 360 5.95 4.72 30.31
N GLY A 361 6.21 5.77 31.08
CA GLY A 361 5.95 5.79 32.53
C GLY A 361 4.45 5.71 32.82
N VAL A 362 4.04 4.87 33.77
CA VAL A 362 2.60 4.64 34.08
C VAL A 362 1.88 5.82 34.74
N ARG A 363 2.62 6.87 35.17
CA ARG A 363 2.06 8.05 35.84
C ARG A 363 2.56 9.33 35.19
N PRO A 364 1.67 10.25 34.80
CA PRO A 364 2.07 11.58 34.35
C PRO A 364 2.89 12.30 35.42
N GLY A 365 4.04 12.84 35.03
CA GLY A 365 4.92 13.60 35.92
C GLY A 365 6.00 12.77 36.63
N ASP A 366 5.99 11.45 36.50
CA ASP A 366 7.15 10.62 36.89
C ASP A 366 8.37 10.99 36.03
N LEU A 367 9.56 10.64 36.52
CA LEU A 367 10.79 10.83 35.76
C LEU A 367 10.69 10.09 34.42
N VAL A 368 11.03 10.79 33.34
CA VAL A 368 11.10 10.19 32.01
C VAL A 368 12.17 9.11 32.03
N VAL A 369 11.76 7.87 31.78
CA VAL A 369 12.66 6.73 31.63
C VAL A 369 13.28 6.81 30.24
N PRO A 370 14.61 6.70 30.09
CA PRO A 370 15.24 6.61 28.79
C PRO A 370 14.70 5.45 27.95
N ASN A 371 14.60 5.65 26.64
CA ASN A 371 14.17 4.61 25.71
C ASN A 371 15.22 3.52 25.62
N ASP A 372 14.82 2.27 25.83
CA ASP A 372 15.73 1.14 25.74
C ASP A 372 16.01 0.76 24.27
N PHE A 373 17.08 1.31 23.72
CA PHE A 373 17.54 0.98 22.37
C PHE A 373 18.26 -0.39 22.29
N TRP A 374 18.47 -1.11 23.39
CA TRP A 374 19.14 -2.43 23.37
C TRP A 374 18.33 -3.50 22.62
N HIS A 375 17.01 -3.36 22.61
CA HIS A 375 16.08 -4.23 21.89
C HIS A 375 15.96 -3.90 20.40
N LEU A 376 16.74 -2.94 19.90
CA LEU A 376 16.85 -2.58 18.49
C LEU A 376 18.25 -2.92 17.98
N PRO A 377 18.51 -4.18 17.58
CA PRO A 377 19.82 -4.65 17.16
C PRO A 377 20.49 -3.76 16.10
N PHE A 378 19.72 -3.20 15.18
CA PHE A 378 20.24 -2.34 14.11
C PHE A 378 20.80 -1.00 14.62
N LEU A 379 20.30 -0.45 15.73
CA LEU A 379 20.88 0.75 16.35
C LEU A 379 22.10 0.39 17.20
N ARG A 380 22.06 -0.76 17.87
CA ARG A 380 23.14 -1.23 18.73
C ARG A 380 24.38 -1.66 17.95
N PHE A 381 24.19 -2.47 16.92
CA PHE A 381 25.26 -3.10 16.15
C PHE A 381 25.60 -2.33 14.86
N GLY A 382 24.82 -1.31 14.54
CA GLY A 382 24.88 -0.62 13.25
C GLY A 382 24.23 -1.45 12.14
N ASP A 383 24.03 -0.81 11.00
CA ASP A 383 23.76 -1.53 9.76
C ASP A 383 25.06 -2.12 9.21
N ALA A 384 24.95 -3.10 8.29
CA ALA A 384 26.00 -4.02 7.86
C ALA A 384 27.40 -3.40 7.59
N ASP A 385 27.46 -2.11 7.23
CA ASP A 385 28.68 -1.42 6.83
C ASP A 385 29.27 -0.43 7.85
N VAL A 386 28.53 -0.04 8.90
CA VAL A 386 28.93 1.11 9.74
C VAL A 386 29.38 0.70 11.16
N GLY A 387 29.11 -0.54 11.57
CA GLY A 387 29.47 -1.05 12.88
C GLY A 387 28.73 -0.35 14.04
N PRO A 388 28.93 -0.81 15.29
CA PRO A 388 28.19 -0.30 16.44
C PRO A 388 28.50 1.17 16.72
N LEU A 389 27.45 1.95 17.03
CA LEU A 389 27.60 3.35 17.46
C LEU A 389 28.45 3.44 18.74
N THR A 390 29.38 4.40 18.78
CA THR A 390 30.23 4.68 19.94
C THR A 390 30.12 6.17 20.34
N PRO A 391 29.74 6.51 21.60
CA PRO A 391 29.35 5.59 22.67
C PRO A 391 28.05 4.84 22.33
N THR A 392 27.85 3.69 22.95
CA THR A 392 26.63 2.88 22.75
C THR A 392 25.39 3.71 23.05
N PRO A 393 24.36 3.68 22.18
CA PRO A 393 23.14 4.45 22.40
C PRO A 393 22.45 3.94 23.66
N TRP A 394 22.16 4.87 24.58
CA TRP A 394 21.45 4.65 25.83
C TRP A 394 20.01 5.08 25.70
#